data_AF-A0A419F438-F1
#
_entry.id   AF-A0A419F438-F1
#
_cell.length_a   1.000
_cell.length_b   1.000
_cell.length_c   1.000
_cell.angle_alpha   90.00
_cell.angle_beta   90.00
_cell.angle_gamma   90.00
#
_symmetry.space_group_name_H-M   'P 1'
#
loop_
_entity.id
_entity.type
_entity.pdbx_description
1 polymer ?
#
loop_
_entity_poly.entity_id
_entity_poly.type
_entity_poly.pdbx_seq_one_letter_code
_entity_poly.pdbx_strand_id
1 'polypeptide(L)'
;MNDIFIFSEENLLEQIKNGKYELGFYRIKFYTKNGLPADEKTDTISEFYLYPSGGTLRDENMNIVMYNSKFDTYRGFKAPSSSPKGGVNE
;
A
#
# COMPACT_ATOMS: atom_id res chain seq x y z
N MET A 1 21.42 -4.10 -3.75
CA MET A 1 20.05 -4.56 -3.47
C MET A 1 19.43 -3.56 -2.51
N ASN A 2 18.43 -2.80 -2.95
CA ASN A 2 17.67 -1.93 -2.05
C ASN A 2 16.75 -2.82 -1.21
N ASP A 3 16.68 -2.55 0.10
CA ASP A 3 15.81 -3.29 1.00
C ASP A 3 14.36 -2.87 0.75
N ILE A 4 13.52 -3.83 0.37
CA ILE A 4 12.11 -3.58 0.00
C ILE A 4 11.26 -3.13 1.19
N PHE A 5 11.73 -3.33 2.43
CA PHE A 5 11.04 -2.91 3.64
C PHE A 5 11.35 -1.48 4.05
N ILE A 6 12.26 -0.78 3.37
CA ILE A 6 12.43 0.68 3.56
C ILE A 6 11.27 1.40 2.87
N PHE A 7 10.64 2.34 3.57
CA PHE A 7 9.51 3.08 3.02
C PHE A 7 9.94 3.99 1.87
N SER A 8 9.42 3.71 0.68
CA SER A 8 9.51 4.56 -0.51
C SER A 8 8.35 4.24 -1.46
N GLU A 9 8.03 5.16 -2.37
CA GLU A 9 7.00 4.90 -3.38
C GLU A 9 7.36 3.70 -4.26
N GLU A 10 8.63 3.56 -4.63
CA GLU A 10 9.14 2.45 -5.44
C GLU A 10 8.95 1.11 -4.73
N ASN A 11 9.37 1.02 -3.46
CA ASN A 11 9.27 -0.20 -2.68
C ASN A 11 7.81 -0.57 -2.39
N LEU A 12 6.94 0.42 -2.15
CA LEU A 12 5.50 0.20 -2.04
C LEU A 12 4.94 -0.43 -3.32
N LEU A 13 5.26 0.16 -4.48
CA LEU A 13 4.82 -0.37 -5.77
C LEU A 13 5.37 -1.78 -6.01
N GLU A 14 6.63 -2.04 -5.64
CA GLU A 14 7.25 -3.35 -5.78
C GLU A 14 6.54 -4.42 -4.93
N GLN A 15 6.19 -4.10 -3.69
CA GLN A 15 5.45 -5.03 -2.83
C GLN A 15 4.05 -5.36 -3.38
N ILE A 16 3.34 -4.39 -3.97
CA ILE A 16 2.00 -4.65 -4.53
C ILE A 16 2.00 -5.30 -5.90
N LYS A 17 3.12 -5.28 -6.66
CA LYS A 17 3.21 -5.96 -7.98
C LYS A 17 2.85 -7.44 -7.88
N ASN A 18 3.39 -8.11 -6.86
CA ASN A 18 3.11 -9.51 -6.55
C ASN A 18 2.20 -9.68 -5.32
N GLY A 19 1.77 -8.56 -4.71
CA GLY A 19 0.93 -8.53 -3.53
C GLY A 19 -0.50 -8.99 -3.85
N LYS A 20 -1.06 -9.81 -2.96
CA LYS A 20 -2.46 -10.21 -3.05
C LYS A 20 -3.35 -9.02 -2.70
N TYR A 21 -4.27 -8.70 -3.61
CA TYR A 21 -5.36 -7.76 -3.34
C TYR A 21 -6.54 -8.52 -2.73
N GLU A 22 -6.97 -8.10 -1.54
CA GLU A 22 -8.11 -8.70 -0.85
C GLU A 22 -8.87 -7.64 -0.06
N LEU A 23 -10.19 -7.77 -0.01
CA LEU A 23 -11.08 -6.89 0.79
C LEU A 23 -10.86 -5.38 0.55
N GLY A 24 -10.40 -5.00 -0.64
CA GLY A 24 -10.20 -3.58 -0.99
C GLY A 24 -8.78 -3.04 -0.73
N PHE A 25 -7.84 -3.87 -0.25
CA PHE A 25 -6.48 -3.43 0.07
C PHE A 25 -5.38 -4.40 -0.37
N TYR A 26 -4.14 -3.88 -0.38
CA TYR A 26 -2.91 -4.66 -0.40
C TYR A 26 -2.26 -4.66 0.98
N ARG A 27 -1.73 -5.80 1.41
CA ARG A 27 -0.86 -5.88 2.59
C ARG A 27 0.57 -5.58 2.18
N ILE A 28 1.21 -4.66 2.89
CA ILE A 28 2.61 -4.31 2.69
C ILE A 28 3.31 -4.19 4.03
N LYS A 29 4.63 -4.29 4.04
CA LYS A 29 5.45 -4.26 5.24
C LYS A 29 6.54 -3.22 5.10
N PHE A 30 6.73 -2.42 6.15
CA PHE A 30 7.84 -1.48 6.21
C PHE A 30 8.50 -1.49 7.58
N TYR A 31 9.77 -1.14 7.61
CA TYR A 31 10.42 -0.64 8.81
C TYR A 31 9.58 0.49 9.40
N THR A 32 9.54 0.54 10.72
CA THR A 32 8.74 1.53 11.43
C THR A 32 9.52 2.29 12.48
N LYS A 33 9.12 3.54 12.67
CA LYS A 33 9.62 4.43 13.72
C LYS A 33 8.43 5.21 14.26
N ASN A 34 8.16 5.08 15.56
CA ASN A 34 7.00 5.70 16.22
C ASN A 34 5.65 5.38 15.54
N GLY A 35 5.47 4.13 15.09
CA GLY A 35 4.22 3.67 14.46
C GLY A 35 4.03 4.11 13.00
N LEU A 36 4.97 4.84 12.42
CA LEU A 36 4.94 5.27 11.02
C LEU A 36 5.96 4.49 10.18
N PRO A 37 5.70 4.28 8.87
CA PRO A 37 6.71 3.75 7.96
C PRO A 37 7.98 4.62 7.97
N ALA A 38 9.15 3.97 8.00
CA ALA A 38 10.45 4.62 8.06
C ALA A 38 11.21 4.49 6.73
N ASP A 39 11.89 5.55 6.33
CA ASP A 39 12.77 5.62 5.15
C ASP A 39 14.20 5.12 5.45
N GLU A 40 14.41 4.57 6.64
CA GLU A 40 15.63 3.94 7.10
C GLU A 40 15.34 2.57 7.74
N LYS A 41 16.38 1.73 7.88
CA LYS A 41 16.24 0.47 8.61
C LYS A 41 16.06 0.74 10.09
N THR A 42 15.11 0.03 10.70
CA THR A 42 14.86 0.06 12.15
C THR A 42 14.75 -1.37 12.69
N ASP A 43 14.61 -1.50 14.01
CA ASP A 43 14.48 -2.80 14.66
C ASP A 43 13.10 -3.45 14.48
N THR A 44 12.11 -2.71 13.95
CA THR A 44 10.71 -3.15 13.88
C THR A 44 10.18 -3.01 12.47
N ILE A 45 9.58 -4.09 11.95
CA ILE A 45 8.80 -4.09 10.71
C ILE A 45 7.34 -4.29 11.08
N SER A 46 6.46 -3.45 10.57
CA SER A 46 5.01 -3.55 10.77
C SER A 46 4.28 -3.77 9.46
N GLU A 47 3.10 -4.36 9.54
CA GLU A 47 2.17 -4.51 8.42
C GLU A 47 1.28 -3.27 8.27
N PHE A 48 1.05 -2.88 7.02
CA PHE A 48 0.17 -1.79 6.64
C PHE A 48 -0.77 -2.23 5.52
N TYR A 49 -1.86 -1.50 5.39
CA TYR A 49 -2.95 -1.80 4.46
C TYR A 49 -3.10 -0.64 3.49
N LEU A 50 -2.66 -0.83 2.25
CA LEU A 50 -2.85 0.15 1.18
C LEU A 50 -4.24 -0.05 0.59
N TYR A 51 -5.11 0.94 0.73
CA TYR A 51 -6.40 1.04 0.06
C TYR A 51 -6.24 1.93 -1.17
N PRO A 52 -6.15 1.35 -2.39
CA PRO A 52 -5.97 2.13 -3.61
C PRO A 52 -7.20 3.00 -3.91
N SER A 53 -8.39 2.56 -3.49
CA SER A 53 -9.58 3.43 -3.48
C SER A 53 -9.37 4.52 -2.43
N GLY A 54 -9.01 5.72 -2.90
CA GLY A 54 -8.67 6.86 -2.03
C GLY A 54 -7.20 6.98 -1.64
N GLY A 55 -6.31 6.10 -2.13
CA GLY A 55 -4.86 6.23 -1.95
C GLY A 55 -4.40 6.35 -0.49
N THR A 56 -5.04 5.61 0.42
CA THR A 56 -4.72 5.65 1.86
C THR A 56 -3.90 4.45 2.29
N LEU A 57 -2.94 4.69 3.17
CA LEU A 57 -2.22 3.66 3.90
C LEU A 57 -2.72 3.65 5.34
N ARG A 58 -3.01 2.46 5.87
CA ARG A 58 -3.52 2.28 7.23
C ARG A 58 -2.66 1.33 8.04
N ASP A 59 -2.65 1.52 9.35
CA ASP A 59 -2.05 0.58 10.32
C ASP A 59 -3.02 -0.57 10.65
N GLU A 60 -2.59 -1.46 11.56
CA GLU A 60 -3.39 -2.58 12.08
C GLU A 60 -4.66 -2.15 12.83
N ASN A 61 -4.67 -0.94 13.37
CA ASN A 61 -5.81 -0.35 14.07
C ASN A 61 -6.71 0.45 13.11
N MET A 62 -6.47 0.34 11.80
CA MET A 62 -7.21 1.01 10.73
C MET A 62 -7.11 2.54 10.75
N ASN A 63 -6.15 3.11 11.49
CA ASN A 63 -5.83 4.52 11.46
C ASN A 63 -5.16 4.87 10.13
N ILE A 64 -5.46 6.04 9.58
CA ILE A 64 -4.78 6.54 8.38
C ILE A 64 -3.40 7.04 8.81
N VAL A 65 -2.36 6.40 8.30
CA VAL A 65 -0.96 6.82 8.52
C VAL A 65 -0.46 7.70 7.38
N MET A 66 -1.02 7.55 6.18
CA MET A 66 -0.67 8.36 5.02
C MET A 66 -1.83 8.43 4.02
N TYR A 67 -1.94 9.57 3.35
CA TYR A 67 -2.66 9.73 2.09
C TYR A 67 -1.67 10.10 0.98
N ASN A 68 -1.79 9.48 -0.20
CA ASN A 68 -1.04 9.87 -1.39
C ASN A 68 -1.87 9.66 -2.66
N SER A 69 -2.18 10.75 -3.36
CA SER A 69 -3.00 10.73 -4.58
C SER A 69 -2.39 9.92 -5.72
N LYS A 70 -1.08 9.66 -5.72
CA LYS A 70 -0.42 8.81 -6.72
C LYS A 70 -0.88 7.35 -6.65
N PHE A 71 -1.37 6.92 -5.49
CA PHE A 71 -1.90 5.56 -5.27
C PHE A 71 -3.44 5.53 -5.28
N ASP A 72 -4.08 6.65 -5.63
CA ASP A 72 -5.53 6.78 -5.62
C ASP A 72 -6.13 6.39 -6.99
N THR A 73 -6.94 5.34 -7.02
CA THR A 73 -7.62 4.87 -8.23
C THR A 73 -8.63 5.88 -8.77
N TYR A 74 -9.22 6.72 -7.91
CA TYR A 74 -10.08 7.83 -8.35
C TYR A 74 -9.29 8.96 -9.02
N ARG A 75 -7.96 8.97 -8.88
CA ARG A 75 -7.05 9.93 -9.51
C ARG A 75 -6.22 9.32 -10.63
N GLY A 76 -6.56 8.11 -11.08
CA GLY A 76 -5.97 7.47 -12.26
C GLY A 76 -4.87 6.45 -11.93
N PHE A 77 -4.63 6.12 -10.66
CA PHE A 77 -3.77 5.00 -10.32
C PHE A 77 -4.37 3.68 -10.83
N LYS A 78 -3.56 2.84 -11.48
CA LYS A 78 -3.95 1.52 -11.98
C LYS A 78 -3.25 0.45 -11.14
N ALA A 79 -3.91 -0.06 -10.11
CA ALA A 79 -3.26 -1.03 -9.22
C ALA A 79 -3.15 -2.41 -9.91
N PRO A 80 -2.03 -3.15 -9.72
CA PRO A 80 -1.68 -4.33 -10.53
C PRO A 80 -2.72 -5.46 -10.59
N SER A 81 -3.54 -5.60 -9.55
CA SER A 81 -4.55 -6.66 -9.40
C SER A 81 -5.95 -6.14 -9.03
N SER A 82 -6.20 -4.84 -9.23
CA SER A 82 -7.47 -4.18 -8.89
C SER A 82 -8.58 -4.35 -9.93
N SER A 83 -8.38 -5.13 -10.99
CA SER A 83 -9.40 -5.30 -12.04
C SER A 83 -10.75 -5.74 -11.45
N PRO A 84 -11.81 -4.95 -11.59
CA PRO A 84 -13.14 -5.39 -11.20
C PRO A 84 -13.56 -6.50 -12.16
N LYS A 85 -13.78 -7.72 -11.64
CA LYS A 85 -14.66 -8.68 -12.31
C LYS A 85 -16.09 -8.18 -12.18
N GLY A 86 -16.47 -7.19 -12.98
CA GLY A 86 -17.76 -6.52 -12.83
C GLY A 86 -18.06 -5.50 -13.91
N GLY A 87 -17.77 -5.82 -15.18
CA GLY A 87 -18.49 -5.21 -16.29
C GLY A 87 -19.83 -5.92 -16.43
N VAL A 88 -20.88 -5.35 -15.85
CA VAL A 88 -22.25 -5.65 -16.29
C VAL A 88 -22.37 -5.01 -17.68
N ASN A 89 -22.46 -5.86 -18.71
CA ASN A 89 -22.91 -5.42 -20.01
C ASN A 89 -24.41 -5.17 -19.88
N GLU A 90 -24.85 -3.92 -20.07
CA GLU A 90 -26.22 -3.60 -20.45
C GLU A 90 -26.42 -3.85 -21.95
#